data_AF-H9FHV8-F1
#
_entry.id   AF-H9FHV8-F1
#
_cell.length_a   1.000
_cell.length_b   1.000
_cell.length_c   1.000
_cell.angle_alpha   90.00
_cell.angle_beta   90.00
_cell.angle_gamma   90.00
#
_symmetry.space_group_name_H-M   'P 1'
#
loop_
_entity.id
_entity.type
_entity.pdbx_description
1 polymer ?
#
loop_
_entity_poly.entity_id
_entity_poly.type
_entity_poly.pdbx_seq_one_letter_code
_entity_poly.pdbx_strand_id
1 'polypeptide(L)'
;EVYGCSYKSDVADFDGRSSLLYRFNQKLMSTLKDVISLKFKSMQGDGVLFHGEGQRGDHITLELQKGRLSLHLNLDDSKARLSSSLPSATLGSLLDDQHWHSV
;
A
#
# COMPACT_ATOMS: atom_id res chain seq x y z
N GLU A 1 -23.87 -5.46 10.67
CA GLU A 1 -23.41 -6.83 10.37
C GLU A 1 -24.63 -7.71 10.19
N VAL A 2 -24.71 -8.47 9.10
CA VAL A 2 -25.80 -9.43 8.88
C VAL A 2 -25.36 -10.76 9.47
N TYR A 3 -26.06 -11.21 10.52
CA TYR A 3 -25.81 -12.49 11.17
C TYR A 3 -26.17 -13.64 10.22
N GLY A 4 -25.31 -14.65 10.07
CA GLY A 4 -25.68 -15.93 9.45
C GLY A 4 -24.74 -16.51 8.39
N CYS A 5 -23.78 -15.74 7.86
CA CYS A 5 -22.78 -16.27 6.94
C CYS A 5 -21.41 -16.33 7.61
N SER A 6 -20.72 -17.48 7.56
CA SER A 6 -19.32 -17.58 7.98
C SER A 6 -18.47 -16.72 7.06
N TYR A 7 -17.97 -15.59 7.56
CA TYR A 7 -17.03 -14.75 6.82
C TYR A 7 -15.68 -15.49 6.76
N LYS A 8 -15.40 -16.12 5.61
CA LYS A 8 -14.09 -16.72 5.35
C LYS A 8 -13.17 -15.63 4.81
N SER A 9 -12.25 -15.18 5.66
CA SER A 9 -11.15 -14.30 5.26
C SER A 9 -9.85 -14.88 5.76
N ASP A 10 -8.86 -14.98 4.86
CA ASP A 10 -7.49 -15.25 5.25
C ASP A 10 -6.88 -13.94 5.77
N VAL A 11 -6.55 -13.91 7.06
CA VAL A 11 -5.94 -12.75 7.73
C VAL A 11 -4.53 -13.14 8.14
N ALA A 12 -3.56 -12.31 7.76
CA ALA A 12 -2.19 -12.41 8.24
C ALA A 12 -1.95 -11.33 9.30
N ASP A 13 -1.27 -11.71 10.39
CA ASP A 13 -0.83 -10.80 11.44
C ASP A 13 0.64 -10.44 11.21
N PHE A 14 0.98 -9.16 11.42
CA PHE A 14 2.33 -8.63 11.25
C PHE A 14 2.76 -7.88 12.50
N ASP A 15 3.79 -8.39 13.17
CA ASP A 15 4.34 -7.91 14.44
C ASP A 15 5.39 -6.78 14.27
N GLY A 16 5.52 -6.22 13.06
CA GLY A 16 6.57 -5.27 12.70
C GLY A 16 7.92 -5.90 12.35
N ARG A 17 8.07 -7.22 12.49
CA ARG A 17 9.26 -7.98 12.04
C ARG A 17 8.94 -8.94 10.88
N SER A 18 7.66 -9.22 10.69
CA SER A 18 7.14 -10.09 9.66
C SER A 18 6.80 -9.31 8.38
N SER A 19 6.93 -9.94 7.21
CA SER A 19 6.52 -9.38 5.93
C SER A 19 6.07 -10.48 4.97
N LEU A 20 5.18 -10.11 4.04
CA LEU A 20 4.75 -10.99 2.95
C LEU A 20 5.42 -10.53 1.66
N LEU A 21 6.19 -11.42 1.04
CA LEU A 21 6.92 -11.14 -0.19
C LEU A 21 6.27 -11.87 -1.35
N TYR A 22 5.91 -11.10 -2.39
CA TYR A 22 5.44 -11.64 -3.65
C TYR A 22 6.35 -11.16 -4.77
N ARG A 23 6.81 -12.08 -5.61
CA ARG A 23 7.62 -11.79 -6.79
C ARG A 23 6.88 -12.28 -8.02
N PHE A 24 6.60 -11.37 -8.94
CA PHE A 24 6.03 -11.73 -10.24
C PHE A 24 7.00 -12.65 -10.99
N ASN A 25 6.48 -13.75 -11.55
CA ASN A 25 7.29 -14.69 -12.33
C ASN A 25 7.68 -14.12 -13.71
N GLN A 26 6.98 -13.07 -14.18
CA GLN A 26 7.24 -12.46 -15.47
C GLN A 26 8.28 -11.34 -15.34
N LYS A 27 9.37 -11.52 -16.07
CA LYS A 27 10.54 -10.64 -16.05
C LYS A 27 10.33 -9.30 -16.76
N LEU A 28 9.19 -9.02 -17.38
CA LEU A 28 8.87 -7.72 -17.97
C LEU A 28 7.35 -7.55 -17.88
N MET A 29 6.89 -6.75 -16.92
CA MET A 29 5.49 -6.36 -16.79
C MET A 29 5.42 -4.87 -17.11
N SER A 30 4.67 -4.50 -18.15
CA SER A 30 4.31 -3.13 -18.45
C SER A 30 2.79 -3.03 -18.37
N THR A 31 2.31 -2.28 -17.40
CA THR A 31 0.89 -2.10 -17.12
C THR A 31 0.47 -0.69 -17.55
N LEU A 32 -0.72 -0.58 -18.15
CA LEU A 32 -1.32 0.73 -18.46
C LEU A 32 -2.07 1.29 -17.25
N LYS A 33 -2.51 0.40 -16.35
CA LYS A 33 -3.24 0.71 -15.14
C LYS A 33 -3.02 -0.42 -14.13
N ASP A 34 -2.67 -0.04 -12.92
CA ASP A 34 -2.59 -0.94 -11.78
C ASP A 34 -3.69 -0.62 -10.77
N VAL A 35 -4.21 -1.66 -10.11
CA VAL A 35 -5.17 -1.53 -9.02
C VAL A 35 -4.65 -2.37 -7.86
N ILE A 36 -4.41 -1.70 -6.74
CA ILE A 36 -4.02 -2.32 -5.48
C ILE A 36 -5.18 -2.11 -4.52
N SER A 37 -5.65 -3.19 -3.90
CA SER A 37 -6.73 -3.13 -2.91
C SER A 37 -6.34 -3.96 -1.70
N LEU A 38 -6.48 -3.39 -0.52
CA LEU A 38 -6.15 -4.07 0.73
C LEU A 38 -7.08 -3.66 1.87
N LYS A 39 -7.11 -4.49 2.90
CA LYS A 39 -7.70 -4.14 4.19
C LYS A 39 -6.66 -4.28 5.27
N PHE A 40 -6.60 -3.30 6.16
CA PHE A 40 -5.68 -3.32 7.29
C PHE A 40 -6.39 -2.90 8.57
N LYS A 41 -5.80 -3.31 9.69
CA LYS A 41 -6.16 -2.91 11.04
C LYS A 41 -4.85 -2.76 11.80
N SER A 42 -4.62 -1.61 12.42
CA SER A 42 -3.39 -1.31 13.14
C SER A 42 -3.68 -0.53 14.42
N MET A 43 -2.80 -0.66 15.42
CA MET A 43 -2.70 0.27 16.54
C MET A 43 -1.46 1.18 16.40
N GLN A 44 -0.64 0.92 15.38
CA GLN A 44 0.59 1.63 15.09
C GLN A 44 0.29 2.69 14.05
N GLY A 45 0.53 3.95 14.43
CA GLY A 45 0.33 5.11 13.57
C GLY A 45 1.38 5.26 12.47
N ASP A 46 2.49 4.54 12.55
CA ASP A 46 3.59 4.58 11.59
C ASP A 46 3.98 3.17 11.14
N GLY A 47 4.09 2.94 9.83
CA GLY A 47 4.52 1.65 9.29
C GLY A 47 4.15 1.45 7.82
N VAL A 48 4.94 0.63 7.11
CA VAL A 48 4.70 0.31 5.69
C VAL A 48 3.62 -0.76 5.59
N LEU A 49 2.58 -0.50 4.79
CA LEU A 49 1.51 -1.46 4.50
C LEU A 49 1.79 -2.24 3.21
N PHE A 50 2.33 -1.54 2.20
CA PHE A 50 2.65 -2.14 0.91
C PHE A 50 3.84 -1.42 0.29
N HIS A 51 4.76 -2.18 -0.29
CA HIS A 51 5.86 -1.66 -1.09
C HIS A 51 6.03 -2.53 -2.33
N GLY A 52 6.07 -1.89 -3.49
CA GLY A 52 6.33 -2.52 -4.77
C GLY A 52 7.48 -1.83 -5.47
N GLU A 53 8.42 -2.62 -5.97
CA GLU A 53 9.57 -2.15 -6.72
C GLU A 53 9.53 -2.74 -8.15
N GLY A 54 9.62 -1.86 -9.13
CA GLY A 54 9.76 -2.17 -10.55
C GLY A 54 11.22 -2.34 -10.95
N GLN A 55 11.45 -2.87 -12.15
CA GLN A 55 12.80 -3.24 -12.59
C GLN A 55 13.72 -2.07 -12.89
N ARG A 56 13.15 -0.88 -13.08
CA ARG A 56 13.86 0.33 -13.47
C ARG A 56 14.03 1.32 -12.32
N GLY A 57 13.84 0.88 -11.07
CA GLY A 57 13.84 1.77 -9.89
C GLY A 57 12.52 2.52 -9.66
N ASP A 58 11.51 2.22 -10.48
CA ASP A 58 10.13 2.59 -10.22
C ASP A 58 9.70 1.98 -8.89
N HIS A 59 9.02 2.73 -8.05
CA HIS A 59 8.49 2.17 -6.82
C HIS A 59 7.18 2.83 -6.42
N ILE A 60 6.40 2.08 -5.68
CA ILE A 60 5.17 2.52 -5.04
C ILE A 60 5.23 2.09 -3.58
N THR A 61 4.96 3.01 -2.68
CA THR A 61 4.90 2.74 -1.24
C THR A 61 3.61 3.29 -0.69
N LEU A 62 2.89 2.45 0.05
CA LEU A 62 1.73 2.83 0.83
C LEU A 62 2.05 2.59 2.31
N GLU A 63 1.98 3.64 3.11
CA GLU A 63 2.36 3.58 4.52
C GLU A 63 1.42 4.40 5.40
N LEU A 64 1.40 4.07 6.68
CA LEU A 64 0.83 4.91 7.72
C LEU A 64 1.90 5.88 8.21
N GLN A 65 1.51 7.15 8.33
CA GLN A 65 2.29 8.23 8.92
C GLN A 65 1.41 9.01 9.90
N LYS A 66 1.67 8.86 11.20
CA LYS A 66 0.87 9.45 12.29
C LYS A 66 -0.63 9.17 12.14
N GLY A 67 -0.99 7.92 11.85
CA GLY A 67 -2.39 7.48 11.72
C GLY A 67 -3.07 7.97 10.44
N ARG A 68 -2.30 8.45 9.45
CA ARG A 68 -2.80 8.85 8.12
C ARG A 68 -2.16 7.99 7.05
N LEU A 69 -2.89 7.73 5.98
CA LEU A 69 -2.41 6.92 4.87
C LEU A 69 -1.65 7.80 3.88
N SER A 70 -0.37 7.51 3.63
CA SER A 70 0.47 8.20 2.66
C SER A 70 0.85 7.26 1.52
N LEU A 71 0.59 7.70 0.29
CA LEU A 71 0.99 7.06 -0.95
C LEU A 71 2.16 7.83 -1.54
N HIS A 72 3.26 7.13 -1.82
CA HIS A 72 4.43 7.62 -2.51
C HIS A 72 4.61 6.86 -3.81
N LEU A 73 4.72 7.58 -4.92
CA LEU A 73 4.90 6.99 -6.24
C LEU A 73 6.11 7.60 -6.93
N ASN A 74 7.02 6.73 -7.38
CA ASN A 74 8.12 7.08 -8.26
C ASN A 74 8.00 6.26 -9.54
N LEU A 75 7.81 6.94 -10.66
CA LEU A 75 7.84 6.36 -12.00
C LEU A 75 8.95 7.10 -12.74
N ASP A 76 10.01 6.40 -13.11
CA ASP A 76 11.14 6.85 -13.92
C ASP A 76 10.63 7.32 -15.29
N ASP A 77 10.17 8.57 -15.30
CA ASP A 77 9.73 9.25 -16.49
C ASP A 77 10.93 10.03 -17.01
N SER A 78 11.62 9.45 -18.01
CA SER A 78 12.69 10.09 -18.77
C SER A 78 12.23 11.33 -19.56
N LYS A 79 11.02 11.84 -19.29
CA LYS A 79 10.49 13.09 -19.83
C LYS A 79 10.06 14.03 -18.70
N ALA A 80 10.96 14.95 -18.36
CA ALA A 80 10.71 16.30 -17.88
C ALA A 80 9.34 16.54 -17.22
N ARG A 81 9.19 16.17 -15.94
CA ARG A 81 8.04 16.67 -15.16
C ARG A 81 8.29 18.12 -14.76
N LEU A 82 7.50 19.02 -15.33
CA LEU A 82 7.43 20.45 -15.04
C LEU A 82 6.90 20.79 -13.62
N SER A 83 6.68 19.78 -12.77
CA SER A 83 6.41 19.94 -11.34
C SER A 83 7.43 19.14 -10.54
N SER A 84 8.23 19.83 -9.75
CA SER A 84 9.38 19.30 -8.98
C SER A 84 9.03 18.39 -7.79
N SER A 85 7.78 17.94 -7.64
CA SER A 85 7.37 17.06 -6.54
C SER A 85 7.01 15.67 -7.04
N LEU A 86 7.61 14.65 -6.43
CA LEU A 86 7.15 13.26 -6.56
C LEU A 86 5.64 13.19 -6.28
N PRO A 87 4.86 12.45 -7.09
CA PRO A 87 3.44 12.28 -6.83
C PRO A 87 3.26 11.58 -5.47
N SER A 88 2.73 12.34 -4.52
CA SER A 88 2.44 11.90 -3.16
C SER A 88 1.01 12.32 -2.82
N ALA A 89 0.28 11.44 -2.14
CA ALA A 89 -1.05 11.74 -1.65
C ALA A 89 -1.18 11.24 -0.21
N THR A 90 -1.81 12.04 0.65
CA THR A 90 -2.14 11.64 2.02
C THR A 90 -3.65 11.68 2.19
N LEU A 91 -4.22 10.62 2.76
CA LEU A 91 -5.66 10.46 2.96
C LEU A 91 -5.97 9.90 4.35
N GLY A 92 -7.16 10.24 4.84
CA GLY A 92 -7.69 9.72 6.09
C GLY A 92 -7.01 10.31 7.33
N SER A 93 -7.47 9.84 8.48
CA SER A 93 -7.01 10.25 9.80
C SER A 93 -7.46 9.19 10.81
N LEU A 94 -6.66 8.96 11.85
CA LEU A 94 -6.97 8.01 12.92
C LEU A 94 -7.18 6.58 12.41
N LEU A 95 -6.34 6.16 11.45
CA LEU A 95 -6.37 4.81 10.87
C LEU A 95 -5.67 3.76 11.76
N ASP A 96 -5.19 4.18 12.91
CA ASP A 96 -4.55 3.41 13.99
C ASP A 96 -5.51 3.09 15.15
N ASP A 97 -6.81 3.03 14.85
CA ASP A 97 -7.91 2.91 15.80
C ASP A 97 -8.36 1.46 16.10
N GLN A 98 -7.60 0.47 15.63
CA GLN A 98 -7.95 -0.95 15.69
C GLN A 98 -9.27 -1.33 14.98
N HIS A 99 -9.73 -0.54 14.00
CA HIS A 99 -10.78 -0.94 13.07
C HIS A 99 -10.23 -1.36 11.70
N TRP A 100 -11.04 -2.10 10.96
CA TRP A 100 -10.71 -2.49 9.59
C TRP A 100 -10.99 -1.33 8.63
N HIS A 101 -9.95 -0.91 7.91
CA HIS A 101 -10.03 0.10 6.85
C HIS A 101 -9.83 -0.56 5.49
N SER A 102 -10.60 -0.12 4.48
CA SER A 102 -10.47 -0.60 3.10
C SER A 102 -9.86 0.49 2.23
N VAL A 103 -8.83 0.13 1.47
CA VAL A 103 -8.11 1.01 0.54
C VAL A 103 -8.14 0.41 -0.85
#